data_AF-X1NJY5-F1
#
_entry.id   AF-X1NJY5-F1
#
_cell.length_a   1.000
_cell.length_b   1.000
_cell.length_c   1.000
_cell.angle_alpha   90.00
_cell.angle_beta   90.00
_cell.angle_gamma   90.00
#
_symmetry.space_group_name_H-M   'P 1'
#
loop_
_entity.id
_entity.type
_entity.pdbx_description
1 polymer ?
#
loop_
_entity_poly.entity_id
_entity_poly.type
_entity_poly.pdbx_seq_one_letter_code
_entity_poly.pdbx_strand_id
1 'polypeptide(L)' 'MLTPINIVCRLSDMGYKIYYDILGAAAYAGVTRHTIYHWIRKGVKDVDGKKVWLPARIVEGETQINEIDFELYLGPGH' A
#
# COMPACT_ATOMS: atom_id res chain seq x y z
N MET A 1 -7.23 3.12 -22.26
CA MET A 1 -7.86 3.95 -21.20
C MET A 1 -7.02 3.78 -19.94
N LEU A 2 -6.11 4.72 -19.68
CA LEU A 2 -5.30 4.74 -18.46
C LEU A 2 -6.13 5.43 -17.38
N THR A 3 -6.59 4.70 -16.37
CA THR A 3 -7.21 5.29 -15.19
C THR A 3 -6.15 6.07 -14.41
N PRO A 4 -6.39 7.35 -14.06
CA PRO A 4 -5.45 8.09 -13.22
C PRO A 4 -5.42 7.41 -11.84
N ILE A 5 -4.25 6.91 -11.45
CA ILE A 5 -3.97 6.54 -10.07
C ILE A 5 -4.12 7.84 -9.27
N ASN A 6 -5.12 7.90 -8.39
CA ASN A 6 -5.37 9.06 -7.53
C ASN A 6 -4.25 9.15 -6.48
N ILE A 7 -3.12 9.75 -6.87
CA ILE A 7 -2.04 10.12 -5.96
C ILE A 7 -2.53 11.36 -5.19
N VAL A 8 -3.05 11.16 -3.98
CA VAL A 8 -3.42 12.26 -3.09
C VAL A 8 -2.14 12.85 -2.51
N CYS A 9 -1.66 13.92 -3.15
CA CYS A 9 -0.53 14.72 -2.68
C CYS A 9 -1.01 16.12 -2.27
N ARG A 10 -0.95 16.45 -0.98
CA ARG A 10 -0.96 17.84 -0.48
C ARG A 10 -0.31 17.96 0.90
N LEU A 11 0.92 18.47 0.95
CA LEU A 11 1.33 19.76 1.57
C LEU A 11 2.84 19.78 1.83
N SER A 12 3.41 20.95 1.56
CA SER A 12 4.84 21.24 1.38
C SER A 12 5.65 21.31 2.69
N ASP A 13 6.99 21.16 2.54
CA ASP A 13 8.09 21.54 3.46
C ASP A 13 8.70 20.56 4.48
N MET A 14 8.34 19.28 4.51
CA MET A 14 9.15 18.23 5.17
C MET A 14 8.93 16.90 4.43
N GLY A 15 9.95 16.38 3.73
CA GLY A 15 10.01 15.06 3.07
C GLY A 15 8.66 14.46 2.64
N TYR A 16 8.29 14.64 1.37
CA TYR A 16 7.01 14.16 0.82
C TYR A 16 6.73 12.70 1.20
N LYS A 17 5.70 12.46 2.01
CA LYS A 17 5.20 11.11 2.29
C LYS A 17 4.11 10.79 1.28
N ILE A 18 4.39 9.89 0.35
CA ILE A 18 3.42 9.41 -0.63
C ILE A 18 2.58 8.31 0.03
N TYR A 19 1.27 8.36 -0.24
CA TYR A 19 0.31 7.37 0.23
C TYR A 19 -0.51 6.84 -0.94
N TYR A 20 -0.66 5.52 -0.97
CA TYR A 20 -1.56 4.82 -1.87
C TYR A 20 -2.91 4.57 -1.20
N ASP A 21 -3.99 4.79 -1.94
CA ASP A 21 -5.26 4.17 -1.61
C ASP A 21 -5.24 2.69 -2.03
N ILE A 22 -6.31 1.94 -1.72
CA ILE A 22 -6.39 0.51 -2.04
C ILE A 22 -6.28 0.25 -3.55
N LEU A 23 -6.80 1.16 -4.39
CA LEU A 23 -6.76 1.03 -5.85
C LEU A 23 -5.35 1.26 -6.38
N GLY A 24 -4.69 2.32 -5.93
CA GLY A 24 -3.32 2.68 -6.28
C GLY A 24 -2.34 1.60 -5.84
N ALA A 25 -2.46 1.07 -4.63
CA ALA A 25 -1.61 -0.01 -4.14
C ALA A 25 -1.79 -1.30 -4.96
N ALA A 26 -3.04 -1.63 -5.32
CA ALA A 26 -3.34 -2.78 -6.16
C ALA A 26 -2.76 -2.62 -7.58
N ALA A 27 -2.88 -1.44 -8.18
CA ALA A 27 -2.33 -1.13 -9.49
C ALA A 27 -0.80 -1.17 -9.48
N TYR A 28 -0.18 -0.58 -8.45
CA TYR A 28 1.27 -0.55 -8.28
C TYR A 28 1.86 -1.97 -8.15
N ALA A 29 1.29 -2.81 -7.28
CA ALA A 29 1.77 -4.18 -7.09
C ALA A 29 1.27 -5.18 -8.16
N GLY A 30 0.46 -4.74 -9.13
CA GLY A 30 -0.10 -5.64 -10.15
C GLY A 30 -1.03 -6.72 -9.59
N VAL A 31 -1.70 -6.46 -8.46
CA VAL A 31 -2.59 -7.41 -7.77
C VAL A 31 -4.02 -6.91 -7.69
N THR A 32 -4.94 -7.75 -7.19
CA THR A 32 -6.32 -7.32 -6.96
C THR A 32 -6.45 -6.51 -5.66
N ARG A 33 -7.46 -5.63 -5.58
CA ARG A 33 -7.83 -4.96 -4.32
C ARG A 33 -8.08 -5.94 -3.17
N HIS A 34 -8.64 -7.11 -3.48
CA HIS A 34 -8.91 -8.15 -2.48
C HIS A 34 -7.60 -8.67 -1.86
N THR A 35 -6.55 -8.79 -2.68
CA THR A 35 -5.20 -9.12 -2.23
C THR A 35 -4.67 -8.08 -1.25
N ILE A 36 -4.81 -6.78 -1.55
CA ILE A 36 -4.40 -5.70 -0.64
C ILE A 36 -5.17 -5.78 0.69
N TYR A 37 -6.49 -5.97 0.66
CA TYR A 37 -7.27 -6.16 1.88
C TYR A 37 -6.85 -7.40 2.66
N HIS A 38 -6.47 -8.48 1.98
CA HIS A 38 -5.94 -9.68 2.61
C HIS A 38 -4.62 -9.38 3.31
N TRP A 39 -3.69 -8.66 2.67
CA TRP A 39 -2.41 -8.28 3.27
C TRP A 39 -2.58 -7.42 4.51
N ILE A 40 -3.51 -6.46 4.48
CA ILE A 40 -3.80 -5.57 5.63
C ILE A 40 -4.47 -6.33 6.78
N ARG A 41 -5.52 -7.12 6.49
CA ARG A 41 -6.36 -7.72 7.54
C ARG A 41 -5.87 -9.08 8.00
N LYS A 42 -5.42 -9.89 7.05
CA LYS A 42 -5.07 -11.29 7.27
C LYS A 42 -3.58 -11.54 7.22
N GLY A 43 -2.76 -10.65 6.68
CA GLY A 43 -1.32 -10.85 6.51
C GLY A 43 -0.97 -12.00 5.56
N VAL A 44 0.33 -12.18 5.31
CA VAL A 44 0.91 -13.30 4.56
C VAL A 44 1.98 -13.98 5.41
N LYS A 45 2.34 -15.22 5.08
CA LYS A 45 3.49 -15.88 5.69
C LYS A 45 4.74 -15.51 4.89
N ASP A 46 5.80 -15.10 5.58
CA ASP A 46 7.14 -14.96 5.00
C ASP A 46 7.81 -16.34 4.82
N VAL A 47 9.06 -16.31 4.34
CA VAL A 47 9.87 -17.50 4.07
C VAL A 47 10.15 -18.35 5.32
N ASP A 48 10.14 -17.74 6.50
CA ASP A 48 10.33 -18.40 7.79
C ASP A 48 8.99 -18.86 8.40
N GLY A 49 7.89 -18.68 7.66
CA GLY A 49 6.52 -19.00 8.10
C GLY A 49 5.94 -17.99 9.08
N LYS A 50 6.65 -16.90 9.38
CA LYS A 50 6.17 -15.82 10.25
C LYS A 50 5.14 -14.98 9.49
N LYS A 51 4.11 -14.57 10.21
CA LYS A 51 3.03 -13.79 9.64
C LYS A 51 3.41 -12.30 9.60
N VAL A 52 3.29 -11.68 8.43
CA VAL A 52 3.60 -10.27 8.17
C VAL A 52 2.36 -9.58 7.58
N TRP A 53 2.03 -8.42 8.11
CA TRP A 53 0.88 -7.62 7.68
C TRP A 53 1.36 -6.36 6.99
N LEU A 54 0.60 -5.92 5.98
CA LEU A 54 0.85 -4.64 5.32
C LEU A 54 0.40 -3.50 6.24
N PRO A 55 1.29 -2.57 6.64
CA PRO A 55 0.89 -1.41 7.41
C PRO A 55 -0.06 -0.52 6.60
N ALA A 56 -1.19 -0.19 7.20
CA ALA A 56 -2.15 0.75 6.63
C ALA A 56 -2.79 1.57 7.76
N ARG A 57 -3.17 2.80 7.44
CA ARG A 57 -3.90 3.69 8.35
C ARG A 57 -5.24 4.07 7.76
N ILE A 58 -6.18 4.47 8.62
CA ILE A 58 -7.47 5.02 8.18
C ILE A 58 -7.45 6.51 8.51
N VAL A 59 -7.62 7.35 7.49
CA VAL A 59 -7.71 8.82 7.61
C VAL A 59 -9.00 9.24 6.92
N GLU A 60 -9.89 9.92 7.65
CA GLU A 60 -11.18 10.38 7.11
C GLU A 60 -12.03 9.26 6.48
N GLY A 61 -11.90 8.02 6.97
CA GLY A 61 -12.59 6.85 6.44
C GLY A 61 -11.90 6.18 5.25
N GLU A 62 -10.83 6.77 4.72
CA GLU A 62 -10.04 6.21 3.62
C GLU A 62 -8.85 5.42 4.14
N THR A 63 -8.62 4.24 3.56
CA THR A 63 -7.43 3.44 3.85
C THR A 63 -6.26 3.97 3.06
N GLN A 64 -5.20 4.37 3.75
CA GLN A 64 -3.96 4.87 3.20
C GLN A 64 -2.81 3.95 3.56
N ILE A 65 -1.99 3.62 2.56
CA ILE A 65 -0.79 2.80 2.69
C ILE A 65 0.39 3.70 2.38
N ASN A 66 1.37 3.80 3.28
CA ASN A 66 2.56 4.58 3.01
C ASN A 66 3.41 3.88 1.94
N GLU A 67 3.92 4.63 0.97
CA GLU A 67 4.73 4.09 -0.13
C GLU A 67 5.95 3.31 0.36
N ILE A 68 6.73 3.88 1.28
CA ILE A 68 7.97 3.25 1.77
C ILE A 68 7.65 1.95 2.50
N ASP A 69 6.64 1.95 3.38
CA ASP A 69 6.20 0.73 4.07
C ASP A 69 5.70 -0.32 3.06
N PHE A 70 5.09 0.12 1.96
CA PHE A 70 4.59 -0.79 0.92
C PHE A 70 5.72 -1.41 0.10
N GLU A 71 6.69 -0.62 -0.34
CA GLU A 71 7.88 -1.12 -1.05
C GLU A 71 8.67 -2.10 -0.19
N LEU A 72 8.87 -1.77 1.09
CA LEU A 72 9.50 -2.67 2.05
C LEU A 72 8.71 -3.97 2.24
N TYR A 73 7.38 -3.91 2.19
CA TYR A 73 6.51 -5.09 2.28
C TYR A 73 6.61 -5.98 1.03
N LEU A 74 6.69 -5.38 -0.16
CA LEU A 74 6.79 -6.11 -1.43
C LEU A 74 8.18 -6.72 -1.64
N GLY A 75 9.22 -6.10 -1.07
CA GLY A 75 10.60 -6.56 -1.17
C GLY A 75 11.27 -6.17 -2.50
N PRO A 76 12.59 -6.42 -2.64
CA PRO A 76 13.34 -6.02 -3.82
C PRO A 76 12.89 -6.82 -5.06
N GLY A 77 12.43 -6.12 -6.10
CA GLY A 77 11.98 -6.72 -7.37
C GLY A 77 10.50 -6.55 -7.69
N HIS A 78 9.78 -5.78 -6.86
CA HIS A 78 8.67 -4.94 -7.33
C HIS A 78 9.17 -3.52 -7.55
#